data_AF-A0A7R7A6K9-F1
#
_entry.id   AF-A0A7R7A6K9-F1
#
_cell.length_a   1.000
_cell.length_b   1.000
_cell.length_c   1.000
_cell.angle_alpha   90.00
_cell.angle_beta   90.00
_cell.angle_gamma   90.00
#
_symmetry.space_group_name_H-M   'P 1'
#
loop_
_entity.id
_entity.type
_entity.pdbx_description
1 polymer ?
#
loop_
_entity_poly.entity_id
_entity_poly.type
_entity_poly.pdbx_seq_one_letter_code
_entity_poly.pdbx_strand_id
1 'polypeptide(L)'
;MKIKSLKLAIKQKKFKMDALGAQITALLHEIDEKEQLLQANKDKREKIAHSNVTRVFDIENALLVLEELKRKDDTILQEIEALEEKIVNLRKELAQLLGEKQALEKLISKINNENASQQTAQENELANENFLRKNTPHIIS
;
A
#
# COMPACT_ATOMS: atom_id res chain seq x y z
N MET A 1 15.58 -1.34 -25.87
CA MET A 1 15.10 -2.48 -25.04
C MET A 1 14.90 -2.11 -23.56
N LYS A 2 15.80 -1.32 -22.93
CA LYS A 2 15.76 -0.96 -21.49
C LYS A 2 14.49 -0.25 -20.98
N ILE A 3 13.87 0.66 -21.75
CA ILE A 3 12.69 1.40 -21.26
C ILE A 3 11.44 0.50 -21.13
N LYS A 4 11.24 -0.44 -22.07
CA LYS A 4 10.07 -1.34 -22.05
C LYS A 4 10.06 -2.22 -20.79
N SER A 5 11.22 -2.75 -20.40
CA SER A 5 11.34 -3.56 -19.17
C SER A 5 11.11 -2.72 -17.91
N LEU A 6 11.62 -1.48 -17.85
CA LEU A 6 11.35 -0.57 -16.72
C LEU A 6 9.86 -0.23 -16.60
N LYS A 7 9.18 0.04 -17.72
CA LYS A 7 7.71 0.27 -17.73
C LYS A 7 6.93 -0.95 -17.25
N LEU A 8 7.36 -2.16 -17.64
CA LEU A 8 6.76 -3.39 -17.15
C LEU A 8 6.94 -3.55 -15.63
N ALA A 9 8.13 -3.26 -15.11
CA ALA A 9 8.40 -3.30 -13.68
C ALA A 9 7.53 -2.31 -12.88
N ILE A 10 7.33 -1.09 -13.40
CA ILE A 10 6.40 -0.12 -12.80
C ILE A 10 4.97 -0.67 -12.77
N LYS A 11 4.51 -1.30 -13.85
CA LYS A 11 3.17 -1.90 -13.92
C LYS A 11 3.00 -3.03 -12.89
N GLN A 12 4.00 -3.89 -12.74
CA GLN A 12 4.01 -4.96 -11.75
C GLN A 12 3.97 -4.41 -10.32
N LYS A 13 4.77 -3.37 -10.03
CA LYS A 13 4.75 -2.71 -8.72
C LYS A 13 3.39 -2.09 -8.43
N LYS A 14 2.77 -1.44 -9.41
CA LYS A 14 1.41 -0.89 -9.26
C LYS A 14 0.41 -1.99 -8.90
N PHE A 15 0.42 -3.11 -9.61
CA PHE A 15 -0.47 -4.25 -9.31
C PHE A 15 -0.25 -4.77 -7.88
N LYS A 16 1.00 -4.90 -7.45
CA LYS A 16 1.33 -5.33 -6.08
C LYS A 16 0.85 -4.31 -5.03
N MET A 17 1.02 -3.02 -5.29
CA MET A 17 0.52 -1.96 -4.40
C MET A 17 -1.01 -2.00 -4.28
N ASP A 18 -1.72 -2.20 -5.40
CA ASP A 18 -3.19 -2.31 -5.41
C ASP A 18 -3.64 -3.53 -4.58
N ALA A 19 -2.94 -4.67 -4.71
CA ALA A 19 -3.21 -5.87 -3.92
C ALA A 19 -2.96 -5.68 -2.42
N LEU A 20 -1.84 -5.04 -2.04
CA LEU A 20 -1.56 -4.69 -0.63
C LEU A 20 -2.60 -3.72 -0.08
N GLY A 21 -3.02 -2.74 -0.87
CA GLY A 21 -4.10 -1.81 -0.51
C GLY A 21 -5.39 -2.55 -0.19
N ALA A 22 -5.79 -3.49 -1.03
CA ALA A 22 -6.97 -4.33 -0.79
C ALA A 22 -6.84 -5.19 0.48
N GLN A 23 -5.66 -5.76 0.74
CA GLN A 23 -5.40 -6.53 1.97
C GLN A 23 -5.52 -5.64 3.22
N ILE A 24 -4.95 -4.43 3.19
CA ILE A 24 -5.06 -3.48 4.31
C ILE A 24 -6.53 -3.12 4.56
N THR A 25 -7.31 -2.85 3.51
CA THR A 25 -8.75 -2.57 3.66
C THR A 25 -9.52 -3.74 4.27
N ALA A 26 -9.21 -4.97 3.87
CA ALA A 26 -9.86 -6.15 4.45
C ALA A 26 -9.54 -6.33 5.94
N LEU A 27 -8.27 -6.11 6.34
CA LEU A 27 -7.87 -6.20 7.75
C LEU A 27 -8.50 -5.09 8.60
N LEU A 28 -8.64 -3.88 8.05
CA LEU A 28 -9.35 -2.79 8.75
C LEU A 28 -10.82 -3.14 8.97
N HIS A 29 -11.49 -3.75 7.99
CA HIS A 29 -12.86 -4.24 8.16
C HIS A 29 -12.96 -5.32 9.24
N GLU A 30 -11.98 -6.22 9.32
CA GLU A 30 -11.92 -7.25 10.38
C GLU A 30 -11.75 -6.64 11.78
N ILE A 31 -10.95 -5.56 11.89
CA ILE A 31 -10.84 -4.79 13.15
C ILE A 31 -12.19 -4.15 13.50
N ASP A 32 -12.85 -3.48 12.55
CA ASP A 32 -14.16 -2.84 12.77
C ASP A 32 -15.21 -3.87 13.27
N GLU A 33 -15.24 -5.07 12.70
CA GLU A 33 -16.12 -6.16 13.15
C GLU A 33 -15.82 -6.58 14.61
N LYS A 34 -14.53 -6.67 14.96
CA LYS A 34 -14.10 -7.02 16.32
C LYS A 34 -14.42 -5.92 17.34
N GLU A 35 -14.27 -4.66 16.96
CA GLU A 35 -14.67 -3.52 17.80
C GLU A 35 -16.18 -3.50 18.05
N GLN A 36 -16.98 -3.85 17.04
CA GLN A 36 -18.44 -4.02 17.22
C GLN A 36 -18.77 -5.14 18.21
N LEU A 37 -18.03 -6.26 18.19
CA LEU A 37 -18.20 -7.34 19.17
C LEU A 37 -17.85 -6.89 20.59
N LEU A 38 -16.77 -6.11 20.78
CA LEU A 38 -16.43 -5.53 22.07
C LEU A 38 -17.55 -4.61 22.58
N GLN A 39 -18.09 -3.76 21.72
CA GLN A 39 -19.21 -2.90 22.10
C GLN A 39 -20.46 -3.71 22.47
N ALA A 40 -20.79 -4.75 21.70
CA ALA A 40 -21.92 -5.63 22.02
C ALA A 40 -21.72 -6.38 23.35
N ASN A 41 -20.48 -6.78 23.67
CA ASN A 41 -20.16 -7.40 24.96
C ASN A 41 -20.27 -6.40 26.11
N LYS A 42 -19.83 -5.16 25.90
CA LYS A 42 -20.02 -4.06 26.86
C LYS A 42 -21.51 -3.82 27.15
N ASP A 43 -22.34 -3.73 26.11
CA ASP A 43 -23.79 -3.55 26.27
C ASP A 43 -24.43 -4.71 27.05
N LYS A 44 -23.98 -5.95 26.81
CA LYS A 44 -24.44 -7.13 27.58
C LYS A 44 -24.06 -7.02 29.05
N ARG A 45 -22.83 -6.60 29.37
CA ARG A 45 -22.39 -6.38 30.76
C ARG A 45 -23.21 -5.30 31.44
N GLU A 46 -23.46 -4.19 30.76
CA GLU A 46 -24.30 -3.10 31.29
C GLU A 46 -25.72 -3.59 31.57
N LYS A 47 -26.33 -4.38 30.67
CA LYS A 47 -27.65 -4.99 30.93
C LYS A 47 -27.65 -5.89 32.17
N ILE A 48 -26.61 -6.70 32.35
CA ILE A 48 -26.47 -7.56 33.54
C ILE A 48 -26.32 -6.71 34.80
N ALA A 49 -25.47 -5.68 34.77
CA ALA A 49 -25.22 -4.80 35.91
C ALA A 49 -26.48 -4.04 36.38
N HIS A 50 -27.39 -3.71 35.46
CA HIS A 50 -28.66 -3.04 35.78
C HIS A 50 -29.83 -4.00 36.01
N SER A 51 -29.60 -5.32 35.95
CA SER A 51 -30.65 -6.30 36.20
C SER A 51 -30.89 -6.45 37.71
N ASN A 52 -32.16 -6.43 38.14
CA ASN A 52 -32.54 -6.64 39.55
C ASN A 52 -32.46 -8.13 39.90
N VAL A 53 -31.24 -8.64 40.05
CA VAL A 53 -30.97 -10.03 40.42
C VAL A 53 -31.16 -10.19 41.92
N THR A 54 -32.22 -10.88 42.32
CA THR A 54 -32.63 -10.98 43.74
C THR A 54 -32.45 -12.38 44.34
N ARG A 55 -32.17 -13.40 43.53
CA ARG A 55 -31.86 -14.76 43.98
C ARG A 55 -30.37 -15.05 43.82
N VAL A 56 -29.78 -15.71 44.82
CA VAL A 56 -28.35 -16.07 44.83
C VAL A 56 -27.94 -16.87 43.58
N PHE A 57 -28.76 -17.84 43.15
CA PHE A 57 -28.52 -18.62 41.92
C PHE A 57 -28.42 -17.73 40.66
N ASP A 58 -29.24 -16.69 40.57
CA ASP A 58 -29.23 -15.78 39.42
C ASP A 58 -27.99 -14.87 39.47
N ILE A 59 -27.47 -14.56 40.67
CA ILE A 59 -26.23 -13.79 40.87
C ILE A 59 -25.02 -14.61 40.40
N GLU A 60 -24.93 -15.88 40.81
CA GLU A 60 -23.83 -16.78 40.40
C GLU A 60 -23.79 -16.96 38.88
N ASN A 61 -24.96 -17.14 38.25
CA ASN A 61 -25.06 -17.21 36.79
C ASN A 61 -24.63 -15.90 36.11
N ALA A 62 -25.04 -14.75 36.65
CA ALA A 62 -24.63 -13.45 36.12
C ALA A 62 -23.10 -13.25 36.21
N LEU A 63 -22.48 -13.64 37.33
CA LEU A 63 -21.03 -13.56 37.50
C LEU A 63 -20.28 -14.44 36.51
N LEU A 64 -20.73 -15.67 36.28
CA LEU A 64 -20.18 -16.58 35.27
C LEU A 64 -20.19 -15.94 33.87
N VAL A 65 -21.32 -15.37 33.46
CA VAL A 65 -21.44 -14.70 32.15
C VAL A 65 -20.51 -13.49 32.05
N LEU A 66 -20.38 -12.69 33.12
CA LEU A 66 -19.47 -11.54 33.12
C LEU A 66 -18.00 -11.98 32.98
N GLU A 67 -17.61 -13.06 33.64
CA GLU A 67 -16.24 -13.60 33.54
C GLU A 67 -15.95 -14.13 32.12
N GLU A 68 -16.90 -14.86 31.52
CA GLU A 68 -16.77 -15.30 30.14
C GLU A 68 -16.67 -14.13 29.15
N LEU A 69 -17.48 -13.09 29.31
CA LEU A 69 -17.43 -11.90 28.47
C LEU A 69 -16.09 -11.18 28.62
N LYS A 70 -15.53 -11.12 29.83
CA LYS A 70 -14.21 -10.52 30.05
C LYS A 70 -13.11 -11.30 29.33
N ARG A 71 -13.09 -12.63 29.45
CA ARG A 71 -12.11 -13.48 28.75
C ARG A 71 -12.21 -13.35 27.23
N LYS A 72 -13.45 -13.24 26.71
CA LYS A 72 -13.69 -13.01 25.27
C LYS A 72 -13.15 -11.65 24.84
N ASP A 73 -13.40 -10.59 25.60
CA ASP A 73 -12.87 -9.25 25.30
C ASP A 73 -11.35 -9.24 25.29
N ASP A 74 -10.69 -9.85 26.28
CA ASP A 74 -9.22 -9.94 26.33
C ASP A 74 -8.67 -10.66 25.08
N THR A 75 -9.35 -11.70 24.60
CA THR A 75 -8.99 -12.42 23.37
C THR A 75 -9.16 -11.54 22.13
N ILE A 76 -10.29 -10.83 22.03
CA ILE A 76 -10.58 -9.94 20.89
C ILE A 76 -9.55 -8.80 20.83
N LEU A 77 -9.17 -8.24 21.97
CA LEU A 77 -8.16 -7.18 22.03
C LEU A 77 -6.80 -7.67 21.53
N GLN A 78 -6.36 -8.87 21.92
CA GLN A 78 -5.13 -9.47 21.39
C GLN A 78 -5.19 -9.71 19.88
N GLU A 79 -6.35 -10.13 19.36
CA GLU A 79 -6.55 -10.29 17.93
C GLU A 79 -6.48 -8.95 17.18
N ILE A 80 -7.08 -7.89 17.71
CA ILE A 80 -6.99 -6.53 17.16
C ILE A 80 -5.53 -6.08 17.10
N GLU A 81 -4.78 -6.18 18.20
CA GLU A 81 -3.36 -5.80 18.26
C GLU A 81 -2.53 -6.55 17.18
N ALA A 82 -2.77 -7.85 17.01
CA ALA A 82 -2.09 -8.65 15.99
C ALA A 82 -2.47 -8.24 14.55
N LEU A 83 -3.72 -7.84 14.31
CA LEU A 83 -4.16 -7.31 13.02
C LEU A 83 -3.55 -5.94 12.73
N GLU A 84 -3.48 -5.07 13.73
CA GLU A 84 -2.83 -3.76 13.62
C GLU A 84 -1.34 -3.88 13.29
N GLU A 85 -0.62 -4.82 13.92
CA GLU A 85 0.78 -5.09 13.61
C GLU A 85 0.96 -5.53 12.15
N LYS A 86 0.08 -6.42 11.66
CA LYS A 86 0.07 -6.82 10.24
C LYS A 86 -0.16 -5.63 9.32
N ILE A 87 -1.11 -4.76 9.63
CA ILE A 87 -1.38 -3.54 8.84
C ILE A 87 -0.15 -2.63 8.81
N VAL A 88 0.53 -2.44 9.94
CA VAL A 88 1.76 -1.63 10.01
C VAL A 88 2.83 -2.20 9.08
N ASN A 89 3.02 -3.52 9.07
CA ASN A 89 3.99 -4.17 8.20
C ASN A 89 3.63 -4.05 6.71
N LEU A 90 2.35 -4.22 6.35
CA LEU A 90 1.87 -4.02 4.98
C LEU A 90 2.03 -2.57 4.52
N ARG A 91 1.78 -1.60 5.40
CA ARG A 91 1.99 -0.16 5.11
C ARG A 91 3.46 0.16 4.85
N LYS A 92 4.39 -0.45 5.61
CA LYS A 92 5.83 -0.32 5.35
C LYS A 92 6.21 -0.88 3.97
N GLU A 93 5.69 -2.05 3.61
CA GLU A 93 5.92 -2.65 2.28
C GLU A 93 5.37 -1.75 1.16
N LEU A 94 4.17 -1.20 1.34
CA LEU A 94 3.55 -0.28 0.38
C LEU A 94 4.40 0.99 0.19
N ALA A 95 4.93 1.56 1.27
CA ALA A 95 5.81 2.72 1.22
C ALA A 95 7.12 2.41 0.47
N GLN A 96 7.70 1.23 0.68
CA GLN A 96 8.88 0.78 -0.06
C GLN A 96 8.58 0.65 -1.56
N LEU A 97 7.49 -0.01 -1.94
CA LEU A 97 7.10 -0.17 -3.34
C LEU A 97 6.85 1.18 -4.02
N LEU A 98 6.25 2.13 -3.31
CA LEU A 98 6.05 3.49 -3.81
C LEU A 98 7.40 4.18 -4.09
N GLY A 99 8.35 4.10 -3.17
CA GLY A 99 9.69 4.65 -3.36
C GLY A 99 10.43 4.02 -4.55
N GLU A 100 10.37 2.69 -4.67
CA GLU A 100 10.98 1.96 -5.79
C GLU A 100 10.32 2.32 -7.13
N LYS A 101 8.99 2.46 -7.17
CA LYS A 101 8.26 2.91 -8.36
C LYS A 101 8.72 4.31 -8.78
N GLN A 102 8.78 5.26 -7.84
CA GLN A 102 9.21 6.63 -8.12
C GLN A 102 10.66 6.69 -8.62
N ALA A 103 11.55 5.85 -8.09
CA ALA A 103 12.93 5.76 -8.57
C ALA A 103 12.99 5.26 -10.02
N LEU A 104 12.19 4.26 -10.38
CA LEU A 104 12.08 3.77 -11.76
C LEU A 104 11.51 4.83 -12.71
N GLU A 105 10.50 5.58 -12.28
CA GLU A 105 9.92 6.69 -13.07
C GLU A 105 10.96 7.78 -13.34
N LYS A 106 11.73 8.18 -12.32
CA LYS A 106 12.85 9.13 -12.46
C LYS A 106 13.91 8.62 -13.44
N LEU A 107 14.25 7.33 -13.37
CA LEU A 107 15.22 6.72 -14.28
C LEU A 107 14.73 6.74 -15.74
N ILE A 108 13.45 6.44 -15.98
CA ILE A 108 12.87 6.53 -17.33
C ILE A 108 12.94 7.96 -17.86
N SER A 109 12.58 8.96 -17.04
CA SER A 109 12.65 10.37 -17.44
C SER A 109 14.08 10.78 -17.79
N LYS A 110 15.07 10.35 -17.00
CA LYS A 110 16.49 10.61 -17.29
C LYS A 110 16.92 10.01 -18.62
N ILE A 111 16.60 8.73 -18.87
CA ILE A 111 16.93 8.05 -20.13
C ILE A 111 16.26 8.76 -21.32
N ASN A 112 15.00 9.20 -21.19
CA ASN A 112 14.30 9.91 -22.26
C ASN A 112 14.97 11.24 -22.59
N ASN A 113 15.38 12.00 -21.57
CA ASN A 113 16.06 13.28 -21.77
C ASN A 113 17.44 13.08 -22.42
N GLU A 114 18.20 12.06 -21.99
CA GLU A 114 19.49 11.72 -22.60
C GLU A 114 19.32 11.33 -24.08
N ASN A 115 18.33 10.51 -24.41
CA ASN A 115 18.05 10.11 -25.79
C ASN A 115 17.64 11.32 -26.65
N ALA A 116 16.81 12.23 -26.12
CA ALA A 116 16.39 13.43 -26.84
C ALA A 116 17.59 14.35 -27.13
N SER A 117 18.43 14.61 -26.13
CA SER A 117 19.65 15.41 -26.30
C SER A 117 20.62 14.79 -27.32
N GLN A 118 20.77 13.46 -27.32
CA GLN A 118 21.60 12.76 -28.30
C GLN A 118 21.04 12.86 -29.71
N GLN A 119 19.71 12.77 -29.87
CA GLN A 119 19.06 12.95 -31.17
C GLN A 119 19.26 14.37 -31.70
N THR A 120 19.04 15.41 -30.88
CA THR A 120 19.29 16.80 -31.29
C THR A 120 20.75 17.02 -31.66
N ALA A 121 21.70 16.43 -30.93
CA ALA A 121 23.12 16.54 -31.25
C ALA A 121 23.46 15.89 -32.62
N GLN A 122 22.96 14.68 -32.87
CA GLN A 122 23.14 13.99 -34.15
C GLN A 122 22.50 14.74 -35.32
N GLU A 123 21.30 15.29 -35.13
CA GLU A 123 20.62 16.10 -36.16
C GLU A 123 21.43 17.36 -36.51
N ASN A 124 22.00 18.03 -35.51
CA ASN A 124 22.87 19.20 -35.72
C ASN A 124 24.16 18.83 -36.45
N GLU A 125 24.80 17.71 -36.10
CA GLU A 125 26.00 17.21 -36.78
C GLU A 125 25.71 16.90 -38.25
N LEU A 126 24.63 16.16 -38.53
CA LEU A 126 24.20 15.83 -39.90
C LEU A 126 23.84 17.08 -40.71
N ALA A 127 23.19 18.07 -40.10
CA ALA A 127 22.89 19.34 -40.75
C ALA A 127 24.16 20.09 -41.13
N ASN A 128 25.16 20.12 -40.25
CA ASN A 128 26.44 20.77 -40.49
C ASN A 128 27.26 20.07 -41.59
N GLU A 129 27.32 18.73 -41.58
CA GLU A 129 27.98 17.95 -42.65
C GLU A 129 27.33 18.19 -44.02
N ASN A 130 25.99 18.22 -44.07
CA ASN A 130 25.26 18.48 -45.30
C ASN A 130 25.49 19.90 -45.82
N PHE A 131 25.59 20.90 -44.93
CA PHE A 131 25.93 22.27 -45.31
C PHE A 131 27.33 22.34 -45.93
N LEU A 132 28.32 21.70 -45.31
CA LEU A 132 29.70 21.64 -45.81
C LEU A 132 29.78 21.00 -47.19
N ARG A 133 29.10 19.86 -47.40
CA ARG A 133 29.07 19.16 -48.71
C ARG A 133 28.47 19.99 -49.83
N LYS A 134 27.42 20.78 -49.56
CA LYS A 134 26.77 21.63 -50.59
C LYS A 134 27.60 22.85 -50.97
N ASN A 135 28.43 23.33 -50.06
CA ASN A 135 29.22 24.55 -50.23
C ASN A 135 30.70 24.30 -50.54
N THR A 136 31.11 23.04 -50.72
CA THR A 136 32.48 22.73 -51.19
C THR A 136 32.53 22.85 -52.72
N PRO A 137 33.37 23.74 -53.28
CA PRO A 137 33.47 23.87 -54.73
C PRO A 137 34.03 22.59 -55.35
N HIS A 138 33.36 22.06 -56.38
CA HIS A 138 33.92 20.99 -57.20
C HIS A 138 35.09 21.56 -58.02
N ILE A 139 36.31 21.31 -57.56
CA ILE A 139 37.51 21.54 -58.35
C ILE A 139 37.55 20.43 -59.41
N ILE A 140 37.08 20.74 -60.61
CA ILE A 140 37.27 19.91 -61.79
C ILE A 140 38.69 20.19 -62.29
N SER A 141 39.57 19.20 -62.20
CA SER A 141 40.91 19.21 -62.79
C SER A 141 40.86 19.02 -64.29
#